data_AF-A0A011SF89-F1
#
_entry.id   AF-A0A011SF89-F1
#
_cell.length_a   1.000
_cell.length_b   1.000
_cell.length_c   1.000
_cell.angle_alpha   90.00
_cell.angle_beta   90.00
_cell.angle_gamma   90.00
#
_symmetry.space_group_name_H-M   'P 1'
#
loop_
_entity.id
_entity.type
_entity.pdbx_description
1 polymer ?
#
loop_
_entity_poly.entity_id
_entity_poly.type
_entity_poly.pdbx_seq_one_letter_code
_entity_poly.pdbx_strand_id
1 'polypeptide(L)'
;MSTITENFSHLAQEKKIQFKSKDIETPVRKKDGEEVKQKQVVYQTALRVNKEKAVACGVIIHDADAERVNYQITYNKIGYVTDRNKLPEIVTKLNELNAMRTGYYRLVISGDGEIIMRHLGITGHDVKAMMDVFVFGGRILNALIPELEKIEGLDLTQRKN
;
A
#
# COMPACT_ATOMS: atom_id res chain seq x y z
N MET A 1 21.28 -3.79 -7.52
CA MET A 1 19.94 -3.19 -7.38
C MET A 1 19.66 -2.54 -8.72
N SER A 2 18.43 -2.56 -9.25
CA SER A 2 18.16 -1.94 -10.54
C SER A 2 18.23 -0.41 -10.45
N THR A 3 18.48 0.25 -11.58
CA THR A 3 18.48 1.72 -11.68
C THR A 3 17.14 2.32 -11.22
N ILE A 4 16.02 1.65 -11.49
CA ILE A 4 14.70 2.11 -11.05
C ILE A 4 14.62 2.16 -9.51
N THR A 5 15.06 1.10 -8.85
CA THR A 5 15.06 1.01 -7.38
C THR A 5 16.04 2.02 -6.74
N GLU A 6 17.19 2.26 -7.37
CA GLU A 6 18.14 3.29 -6.96
C GLU A 6 17.54 4.70 -7.10
N ASN A 7 16.91 5.00 -8.24
CA ASN A 7 16.24 6.28 -8.48
C ASN A 7 15.13 6.53 -7.46
N PHE A 8 14.35 5.50 -7.10
CA PHE A 8 13.32 5.62 -6.07
C PHE A 8 13.94 5.96 -4.70
N SER A 9 15.03 5.28 -4.34
CA SER A 9 15.73 5.52 -3.07
C SER A 9 16.30 6.93 -3.00
N HIS A 10 16.91 7.41 -4.09
CA HIS A 10 17.44 8.77 -4.19
C HIS A 10 16.32 9.81 -4.05
N LEU A 11 15.23 9.65 -4.82
CA LEU A 11 14.10 10.57 -4.76
C LEU A 11 13.42 10.59 -3.38
N ALA A 12 13.35 9.45 -2.68
CA ALA A 12 12.85 9.39 -1.32
C ALA A 12 13.71 10.23 -0.36
N GLN A 13 15.04 10.17 -0.50
CA GLN A 13 15.97 10.97 0.28
C GLN A 13 15.83 12.47 -0.01
N GLU A 14 15.73 12.85 -1.29
CA GLU A 14 15.48 14.25 -1.70
C GLU A 14 14.18 14.79 -1.09
N LYS A 15 13.10 13.98 -1.09
CA LYS A 15 11.82 14.33 -0.47
C LYS A 15 11.81 14.16 1.06
N LYS A 16 12.95 13.80 1.68
CA LYS A 16 13.13 13.59 3.13
C LYS A 16 12.17 12.54 3.71
N ILE A 17 11.82 11.53 2.90
CA ILE A 17 10.99 10.40 3.32
C ILE A 17 11.92 9.28 3.78
N GLN A 18 11.85 8.95 5.07
CA GLN A 18 12.65 7.87 5.64
C GLN A 18 11.94 6.54 5.52
N PHE A 19 12.57 5.61 4.79
CA PHE A 19 12.15 4.22 4.70
C PHE A 19 13.17 3.32 5.40
N LYS A 20 12.68 2.29 6.09
CA LYS A 20 13.46 1.08 6.38
C LYS A 20 13.33 0.16 5.17
N SER A 21 14.44 -0.20 4.54
CA SER A 21 14.43 -1.11 3.38
C SER A 21 14.93 -2.51 3.75
N LYS A 22 14.45 -3.51 3.02
CA LYS A 22 15.01 -4.86 3.00
C LYS A 22 14.85 -5.50 1.64
N ASP A 23 15.81 -6.32 1.26
CA ASP A 23 15.74 -7.16 0.07
C ASP A 23 15.12 -8.51 0.43
N ILE A 24 14.22 -9.00 -0.42
CA ILE A 24 13.56 -10.30 -0.27
C ILE A 24 13.61 -11.02 -1.61
N GLU A 25 13.87 -12.33 -1.59
CA GLU A 25 13.65 -13.20 -2.73
C GLU A 25 12.37 -13.99 -2.52
N THR A 26 11.42 -13.88 -3.44
CA THR A 26 10.15 -14.62 -3.39
C THR A 26 10.09 -15.59 -4.58
N PRO A 27 9.79 -16.88 -4.37
CA PRO A 27 9.56 -17.80 -5.48
C PRO A 27 8.28 -17.41 -6.21
N VAL A 28 8.35 -17.32 -7.53
CA VAL A 28 7.22 -17.02 -8.41
C VAL A 28 7.15 -18.10 -9.47
N ARG A 29 5.96 -18.70 -9.62
CA ARG A 29 5.70 -19.71 -10.64
C ARG A 29 5.33 -19.04 -11.96
N LYS A 30 6.09 -19.33 -13.01
CA LYS A 30 5.80 -18.91 -14.38
C LYS A 30 4.65 -19.72 -14.99
N LYS A 31 4.16 -19.26 -16.15
CA LYS A 31 3.07 -19.90 -16.92
C LYS A 31 3.41 -21.32 -17.38
N ASP A 32 4.68 -21.62 -17.61
CA ASP A 32 5.21 -22.93 -17.97
C ASP A 32 5.39 -23.87 -16.76
N GLY A 33 5.10 -23.37 -15.55
CA GLY A 33 5.23 -24.12 -14.31
C GLY A 33 6.61 -24.04 -13.65
N GLU A 34 7.59 -23.38 -14.27
CA GLU A 34 8.93 -23.14 -13.70
C GLU A 34 8.85 -22.18 -12.50
N GLU A 35 9.58 -22.48 -11.43
CA GLU A 35 9.75 -21.55 -10.31
C GLU A 35 10.99 -20.69 -10.54
N VAL A 36 10.80 -19.37 -10.54
CA VAL A 36 11.89 -18.41 -10.57
C VAL A 36 11.88 -17.55 -9.31
N LYS A 37 13.07 -17.24 -8.82
CA LYS A 37 13.24 -16.29 -7.73
C LYS A 37 13.06 -14.88 -8.28
N GLN A 38 12.05 -14.18 -7.78
CA GLN A 38 11.87 -12.77 -8.03
C GLN A 38 12.46 -11.98 -6.87
N LYS A 39 13.39 -11.08 -7.18
CA LYS A 39 13.91 -10.13 -6.20
C LYS A 39 12.89 -9.02 -5.96
N GLN A 40 12.68 -8.68 -4.69
CA GLN A 40 11.85 -7.57 -4.26
C GLN A 40 12.62 -6.70 -3.29
N VAL A 41 12.49 -5.38 -3.42
CA VAL A 41 12.95 -4.43 -2.41
C VAL A 41 11.73 -3.85 -1.72
N VAL A 42 11.67 -4.06 -0.40
CA VAL A 42 10.56 -3.64 0.44
C VAL A 42 10.99 -2.43 1.26
N TYR A 43 10.33 -1.30 1.03
CA TYR A 43 10.48 -0.07 1.79
C TYR A 43 9.31 0.08 2.76
N GLN A 44 9.59 0.33 4.03
CA GLN A 44 8.60 0.47 5.07
C GLN A 44 8.77 1.80 5.81
N THR A 45 7.67 2.48 6.08
CA THR A 45 7.64 3.69 6.89
C THR A 45 6.33 3.80 7.64
N ALA A 46 6.17 4.82 8.48
CA ALA A 46 4.91 5.14 9.13
C ALA A 46 4.54 6.58 8.78
N LEU A 47 3.35 6.77 8.22
CA LEU A 47 2.83 8.09 7.88
C LEU A 47 1.81 8.52 8.92
N ARG A 48 2.00 9.72 9.48
CA ARG A 48 0.97 10.36 10.29
C ARG A 48 -0.09 10.95 9.36
N VAL A 49 -1.27 10.33 9.34
CA VAL A 49 -2.38 10.73 8.44
C VAL A 49 -3.21 11.85 9.05
N ASN A 50 -3.36 11.87 10.37
CA ASN A 50 -3.96 12.97 11.12
C ASN A 50 -3.32 13.07 12.53
N LYS A 51 -3.84 13.94 13.40
CA LYS A 51 -3.28 14.17 14.75
C LYS A 51 -3.27 12.91 15.63
N GLU A 52 -4.19 11.99 15.39
CA GLU A 52 -4.48 10.85 16.26
C GLU A 52 -3.96 9.52 15.70
N LYS A 53 -3.62 9.48 14.40
CA LYS A 53 -3.37 8.23 13.69
C LYS A 53 -2.10 8.25 12.86
N ALA A 54 -1.28 7.23 13.09
CA ALA A 54 -0.17 6.86 12.22
C ALA A 54 -0.44 5.50 11.56
N VAL A 55 -0.15 5.40 10.27
CA VAL A 55 -0.48 4.23 9.44
C VAL A 55 0.81 3.65 8.88
N ALA A 56 0.96 2.33 8.97
CA ALA A 56 2.12 1.62 8.47
C ALA A 56 2.07 1.59 6.94
N CYS A 57 3.06 2.17 6.28
CA CYS A 57 3.11 2.29 4.83
C CYS A 57 4.21 1.38 4.26
N GLY A 58 3.91 0.73 3.14
CA GLY A 58 4.84 -0.14 2.43
C GLY A 58 4.94 0.24 0.97
N VAL A 59 6.15 0.17 0.40
CA VAL A 59 6.39 0.20 -1.03
C VAL A 59 7.21 -1.04 -1.38
N ILE A 60 6.74 -1.83 -2.34
CA ILE A 60 7.44 -3.03 -2.81
C ILE A 60 7.75 -2.82 -4.28
N ILE A 61 9.03 -2.91 -4.65
CA ILE A 61 9.49 -2.86 -6.05
C ILE A 61 9.97 -4.25 -6.42
N HIS A 62 9.47 -4.79 -7.53
CA HIS A 62 9.91 -6.06 -8.09
C HIS A 62 11.22 -5.81 -8.87
N ASP A 63 12.34 -5.78 -8.15
CA ASP A 63 13.66 -5.40 -8.64
C ASP A 63 14.11 -6.36 -9.76
N ALA A 64 14.32 -5.81 -10.95
CA ALA A 64 14.79 -6.54 -12.12
C ALA A 64 15.57 -5.59 -13.04
N ASP A 65 16.52 -6.14 -13.78
CA ASP A 65 17.21 -5.41 -14.85
C ASP A 65 16.29 -5.34 -16.09
N ALA A 66 15.35 -4.39 -16.06
CA ALA A 66 14.33 -4.20 -17.07
C ALA A 66 13.94 -2.73 -17.21
N GLU A 67 13.44 -2.32 -18.39
CA GLU A 67 12.99 -0.94 -18.63
C GLU A 67 11.81 -0.52 -17.73
N ARG A 68 11.04 -1.51 -17.26
CA ARG A 68 9.87 -1.32 -16.40
C ARG A 68 9.78 -2.43 -15.38
N VAL A 69 9.35 -2.07 -14.18
CA VAL A 69 9.11 -2.99 -13.05
C VAL A 69 7.73 -2.78 -12.47
N ASN A 70 7.18 -3.86 -11.91
CA ASN A 70 5.95 -3.79 -11.12
C ASN A 70 6.28 -3.25 -9.72
N TYR A 71 5.34 -2.50 -9.17
CA TYR A 71 5.41 -2.06 -7.78
C TYR A 71 4.06 -2.10 -7.10
N GLN A 72 4.09 -2.14 -5.77
CA GLN A 72 2.94 -2.07 -4.91
C GLN A 72 3.16 -1.00 -3.84
N ILE A 73 2.11 -0.24 -3.53
CA ILE A 73 2.06 0.64 -2.36
C ILE A 73 0.92 0.19 -1.46
N THR A 74 1.17 0.06 -0.16
CA THR A 74 0.14 -0.26 0.84
C THR A 74 0.14 0.71 2.00
N TYR A 75 -1.05 0.98 2.52
CA TYR A 75 -1.31 1.58 3.82
C TYR A 75 -2.03 0.52 4.64
N ASN A 76 -1.36 0.03 5.68
CA ASN A 76 -1.75 -1.11 6.48
C ASN A 76 -2.16 -0.65 7.87
N LYS A 77 -2.89 -1.49 8.58
CA LYS A 77 -3.46 -1.22 9.91
C LYS A 77 -4.33 0.03 9.90
N ILE A 78 -5.11 0.22 8.83
CA ILE A 78 -6.09 1.31 8.78
C ILE A 78 -7.17 1.04 9.82
N GLY A 79 -7.63 -0.21 9.95
CA GLY A 79 -8.56 -0.65 10.97
C GLY A 79 -8.82 -2.13 10.83
N TYR A 80 -9.78 -2.65 11.59
CA TYR A 80 -10.14 -4.05 11.57
C TYR A 80 -11.66 -4.22 11.53
N VAL A 81 -12.13 -5.26 10.84
CA VAL A 81 -13.50 -5.75 10.96
C VAL A 81 -13.66 -6.40 12.34
N THR A 82 -14.59 -5.88 13.14
CA THR A 82 -14.90 -6.39 14.49
C THR A 82 -16.17 -7.23 14.52
N ASP A 83 -17.12 -6.98 13.60
CA ASP A 83 -18.32 -7.78 13.42
C ASP A 83 -18.33 -8.46 12.06
N ARG A 84 -18.06 -9.78 12.06
CA ARG A 84 -18.04 -10.58 10.82
C ARG A 84 -19.43 -10.76 10.21
N ASN A 85 -20.51 -10.58 10.96
CA ASN A 85 -21.86 -10.67 10.42
C ASN A 85 -22.15 -9.48 9.48
N LYS A 86 -21.45 -8.36 9.65
CA LYS A 86 -21.58 -7.15 8.82
C LYS A 86 -20.68 -7.15 7.60
N LEU A 87 -19.87 -8.19 7.40
CA LEU A 87 -18.91 -8.24 6.30
C LEU A 87 -19.54 -7.94 4.91
N PRO A 88 -20.74 -8.45 4.55
CA PRO A 88 -21.36 -8.10 3.27
C PRO A 88 -21.65 -6.59 3.12
N GLU A 89 -22.14 -5.93 4.17
CA GLU A 89 -22.40 -4.49 4.16
C GLU A 89 -21.10 -3.69 4.14
N ILE A 90 -20.11 -4.08 4.96
CA ILE A 90 -18.79 -3.46 4.99
C ILE A 90 -18.18 -3.51 3.58
N VAL A 91 -18.15 -4.68 2.93
CA VAL A 91 -17.60 -4.83 1.57
C VAL A 91 -18.35 -3.96 0.57
N THR A 92 -19.68 -3.87 0.68
CA THR A 92 -20.49 -2.99 -0.18
C THR A 92 -20.07 -1.53 -0.02
N LYS A 93 -19.91 -1.06 1.22
CA LYS A 93 -19.47 0.32 1.51
C LYS A 93 -18.04 0.59 1.07
N LEU A 94 -17.11 -0.36 1.27
CA LEU A 94 -15.76 -0.22 0.75
C LEU A 94 -15.74 -0.16 -0.78
N ASN A 95 -16.60 -0.91 -1.47
CA ASN A 95 -16.72 -0.84 -2.92
C ASN A 95 -17.28 0.49 -3.40
N GLU A 96 -18.28 1.06 -2.73
CA GLU A 96 -18.78 2.42 -3.00
C GLU A 96 -17.67 3.46 -2.86
N LEU A 97 -16.87 3.37 -1.79
CA LEU A 97 -15.70 4.24 -1.60
C LEU A 97 -14.64 4.04 -2.68
N ASN A 98 -14.38 2.78 -3.06
CA ASN A 98 -13.43 2.44 -4.12
C ASN A 98 -13.83 3.02 -5.49
N ALA A 99 -15.13 3.09 -5.77
CA ALA A 99 -15.64 3.63 -7.02
C ALA A 99 -15.55 5.17 -7.10
N MET A 100 -15.63 5.86 -5.96
CA MET A 100 -15.83 7.32 -5.94
C MET A 100 -14.68 8.12 -5.33
N ARG A 101 -13.92 7.56 -4.37
CA ARG A 101 -13.09 8.36 -3.45
C ARG A 101 -11.66 7.88 -3.27
N THR A 102 -11.34 6.63 -3.62
CA THR A 102 -9.97 6.11 -3.45
C THR A 102 -9.02 6.46 -4.59
N GLY A 103 -9.54 7.02 -5.69
CA GLY A 103 -8.73 7.36 -6.87
C GLY A 103 -8.06 6.13 -7.46
N TYR A 104 -6.73 6.09 -7.44
CA TYR A 104 -5.93 4.98 -7.94
C TYR A 104 -5.62 3.91 -6.88
N TYR A 105 -6.20 4.02 -5.68
CA TYR A 105 -6.12 3.00 -4.63
C TYR A 105 -7.39 2.14 -4.56
N ARG A 106 -7.29 1.00 -3.87
CA ARG A 106 -8.43 0.19 -3.43
C ARG A 106 -8.30 -0.17 -1.96
N LEU A 107 -9.38 0.01 -1.21
CA LEU A 107 -9.59 -0.56 0.12
C LEU A 107 -9.94 -2.04 -0.02
N VAL A 108 -9.23 -2.88 0.72
CA VAL A 108 -9.41 -4.33 0.76
C VAL A 108 -9.40 -4.80 2.21
N ILE A 109 -10.07 -5.92 2.47
CA ILE A 109 -10.08 -6.61 3.76
C ILE A 109 -9.16 -7.83 3.63
N SER A 110 -8.16 -7.95 4.50
CA SER A 110 -7.30 -9.15 4.59
C SER A 110 -8.02 -10.30 5.29
N GLY A 111 -7.44 -11.51 5.26
CA GLY A 111 -8.05 -12.71 5.86
C GLY A 111 -8.25 -12.64 7.38
N ASP A 112 -7.43 -11.85 8.08
CA ASP A 112 -7.57 -11.55 9.51
C ASP A 112 -8.48 -10.35 9.82
N GLY A 113 -9.09 -9.74 8.79
CA GLY A 113 -10.03 -8.64 8.92
C GLY A 113 -9.40 -7.24 8.90
N GLU A 114 -8.09 -7.12 8.65
CA GLU A 114 -7.43 -5.81 8.51
C GLU A 114 -7.91 -5.07 7.27
N ILE A 115 -8.16 -3.77 7.41
CA ILE A 115 -8.42 -2.86 6.30
C ILE A 115 -7.08 -2.34 5.79
N ILE A 116 -6.83 -2.56 4.49
CA ILE A 116 -5.62 -2.15 3.79
C ILE A 116 -6.02 -1.30 2.59
N MET A 117 -5.34 -0.19 2.37
CA MET A 117 -5.45 0.58 1.13
C MET A 117 -4.26 0.26 0.24
N ARG A 118 -4.51 -0.25 -0.97
CA ARG A 118 -3.48 -0.79 -1.88
C ARG A 118 -3.52 -0.15 -3.26
N HIS A 119 -2.36 0.14 -3.81
CA HIS A 119 -2.14 0.49 -5.20
C HIS A 119 -1.15 -0.50 -5.83
N LEU A 120 -1.42 -0.89 -7.08
CA LEU A 120 -0.54 -1.71 -7.92
C LEU A 120 -0.25 -0.91 -9.17
N GLY A 121 1.03 -0.84 -9.56
CA GLY A 121 1.45 -0.05 -10.70
C GLY A 121 2.68 -0.62 -11.40
N ILE A 122 3.02 0.01 -12.52
CA ILE A 122 4.23 -0.24 -13.29
C ILE A 122 4.97 1.09 -13.40
N THR A 123 6.27 1.09 -13.19
CA THR A 123 7.12 2.27 -13.35
C THR A 123 8.33 1.95 -14.21
N GLY A 124 8.90 2.96 -14.86
CA GLY A 124 10.20 2.88 -15.52
C GLY A 124 11.26 3.67 -14.75
N HIS A 125 12.29 4.12 -15.46
CA HIS A 125 13.41 4.91 -14.91
C HIS A 125 12.97 6.23 -14.27
N ASP A 126 11.94 6.89 -14.80
CA ASP A 126 11.33 8.05 -14.14
C ASP A 126 10.32 7.59 -13.08
N VAL A 127 10.77 7.60 -11.83
CA VAL A 127 10.01 7.14 -10.65
C VAL A 127 9.19 8.26 -9.99
N LYS A 128 9.17 9.48 -10.56
CA LYS A 128 8.45 10.62 -9.95
C LYS A 128 6.97 10.33 -9.77
N ALA A 129 6.33 9.76 -10.78
CA ALA A 129 4.91 9.39 -10.72
C ALA A 129 4.64 8.39 -9.60
N MET A 130 5.48 7.35 -9.47
CA MET A 130 5.38 6.37 -8.38
C MET A 130 5.54 7.02 -6.99
N MET A 131 6.49 7.94 -6.84
CA MET A 131 6.70 8.67 -5.59
C MET A 131 5.52 9.59 -5.26
N ASP A 132 4.96 10.27 -6.26
CA ASP A 132 3.82 11.14 -6.06
C ASP A 132 2.58 10.33 -5.69
N VAL A 133 2.35 9.18 -6.33
CA VAL A 133 1.31 8.20 -5.94
C VAL A 133 1.43 7.88 -4.44
N PHE A 134 2.63 7.56 -3.94
CA PHE A 134 2.90 7.33 -2.52
C PHE A 134 2.65 8.55 -1.63
N VAL A 135 3.04 9.76 -2.03
CA VAL A 135 2.82 10.95 -1.19
C VAL A 135 1.33 11.31 -1.12
N PHE A 136 0.64 11.28 -2.25
CA PHE A 136 -0.78 11.61 -2.34
C PHE A 136 -1.68 10.56 -1.69
N GLY A 137 -1.28 9.29 -1.65
CA GLY A 137 -2.03 8.25 -0.95
C GLY A 137 -2.30 8.57 0.52
N GLY A 138 -1.37 9.24 1.21
CA GLY A 138 -1.59 9.72 2.58
C GLY A 138 -2.74 10.71 2.70
N ARG A 139 -2.89 11.60 1.72
CA ARG A 139 -3.97 12.60 1.66
C ARG A 139 -5.31 11.95 1.35
N ILE A 140 -5.32 11.01 0.41
CA ILE A 140 -6.50 10.21 0.07
C ILE A 140 -6.98 9.46 1.31
N LEU A 141 -6.08 8.77 2.01
CA LEU A 141 -6.42 8.04 3.24
C LEU A 141 -6.97 8.96 4.33
N ASN A 142 -6.36 10.14 4.54
CA ASN A 142 -6.90 11.11 5.50
C ASN A 142 -8.34 11.53 5.18
N ALA A 143 -8.68 11.70 3.90
CA ALA A 143 -10.04 12.03 3.47
C ALA A 143 -11.02 10.83 3.60
N LEU A 144 -10.52 9.59 3.56
CA LEU A 144 -11.33 8.38 3.69
C LEU A 144 -11.62 8.01 5.14
N ILE A 145 -10.76 8.37 6.10
CA ILE A 145 -10.94 8.01 7.52
C ILE A 145 -12.33 8.37 8.05
N PRO A 146 -12.85 9.60 7.86
CA PRO A 146 -14.18 9.95 8.36
C PRO A 146 -15.32 9.16 7.70
N GLU A 147 -15.13 8.68 6.46
CA GLU A 147 -16.13 7.83 5.79
C GLU A 147 -16.07 6.39 6.31
N LEU A 148 -14.87 5.89 6.61
CA LEU A 148 -14.68 4.57 7.20
C LEU A 148 -15.25 4.51 8.63
N GLU A 149 -15.15 5.59 9.42
CA GLU A 149 -15.69 5.68 10.77
C GLU A 149 -17.22 5.56 10.83
N LYS A 150 -17.91 5.83 9.71
CA LYS A 150 -19.36 5.68 9.59
C LYS A 150 -19.81 4.24 9.29
N ILE A 151 -18.87 3.36 8.94
CA ILE A 151 -19.20 1.97 8.59
C ILE A 151 -19.25 1.15 9.87
N GLU A 152 -20.45 0.66 10.20
CA GLU A 152 -20.65 -0.17 11.37
C GLU A 152 -19.92 -1.51 11.26
N GLY A 153 -19.35 -1.99 12.37
CA GLY A 153 -18.54 -3.21 12.39
C GLY A 153 -17.07 -3.01 12.02
N LEU A 154 -16.62 -1.77 11.82
CA LEU A 154 -15.19 -1.41 11.73
C LEU A 154 -14.69 -0.76 13.03
N ASP A 155 -13.46 -1.11 13.41
CA ASP A 155 -12.68 -0.43 14.44
C ASP A 155 -11.43 0.16 13.82
N LEU A 156 -11.36 1.49 13.83
CA LEU A 156 -10.26 2.29 13.28
C LEU A 156 -9.31 2.78 14.37
N THR A 157 -9.51 2.41 15.64
CA THR A 157 -8.62 2.82 16.72
C THR A 157 -7.23 2.26 16.50
N GLN A 158 -6.22 3.05 16.86
CA GLN A 158 -4.84 2.62 16.73
C GLN A 158 -4.56 1.59 17.83
N ARG A 159 -4.54 0.30 17.46
CA ARG A 159 -4.11 -0.76 18.37
C ARG A 159 -2.65 -0.53 18.74
N LYS A 160 -2.39 -0.31 20.03
CA LYS A 160 -1.02 -0.34 20.57
C LYS A 160 -0.56 -1.80 20.48
N ASN A 161 0.44 -2.04 19.65
CA ASN A 161 1.23 -3.27 19.71
C ASN A 161 1.92 -3.36 21.07
#